data_AF-A0A064CRT7-F1
#
_entry.id   AF-A0A064CRT7-F1
#
_cell.length_a   1.000
_cell.length_b   1.000
_cell.length_c   1.000
_cell.angle_alpha   90.00
_cell.angle_beta   90.00
_cell.angle_gamma   90.00
#
_symmetry.space_group_name_H-M   'P 1'
#
loop_
_entity.id
_entity.type
_entity.pdbx_description
1 polymer ?
#
loop_
_entity_poly.entity_id
_entity_poly.type
_entity_poly.pdbx_seq_one_letter_code
_entity_poly.pdbx_strand_id
1 'polypeptide(L)'
;MTTVISGPRVQVGSTSGDVRVSDGGKLLLVGYVGGTLTIASRGYAVIIGMVERLVVEPGGVAKHRGCCRGDAINEGGGLAVMRGSVIDGTLHGRSCTRVHPGAKIGEGPPGGRGRQ
;
A
#
# COMPACT_ATOMS: atom_id res chain seq x y z
N MET A 1 12.80 4.17 12.05
CA MET A 1 12.78 2.78 12.55
C MET A 1 11.85 1.99 11.65
N THR A 2 12.27 0.81 11.20
CA THR A 2 11.51 -0.02 10.25
C THR A 2 11.09 -1.31 10.94
N THR A 3 9.80 -1.64 10.89
CA THR A 3 9.27 -2.90 11.41
C THR A 3 9.32 -3.96 10.32
N VAL A 4 9.99 -5.09 10.59
CA VAL A 4 10.07 -6.22 9.64
C VAL A 4 9.10 -7.32 10.07
N ILE A 5 8.32 -7.82 9.11
CA ILE A 5 7.32 -8.87 9.30
C ILE A 5 7.70 -10.06 8.42
N SER A 6 8.23 -11.10 9.05
CA SER A 6 8.63 -12.35 8.38
C SER A 6 7.67 -13.51 8.67
N GLY A 7 6.59 -13.27 9.43
CA GLY A 7 5.57 -14.26 9.76
C GLY A 7 4.15 -13.70 9.64
N PRO A 8 3.11 -14.49 9.97
CA PRO A 8 1.74 -13.99 10.02
C PRO A 8 1.58 -12.91 11.08
N ARG A 9 1.02 -11.77 10.70
CA ARG A 9 0.76 -10.65 11.62
C ARG A 9 -0.52 -9.92 11.24
N VAL A 10 -1.36 -9.70 12.24
CA VAL A 10 -2.49 -8.76 12.16
C VAL A 10 -2.07 -7.49 12.88
N GLN A 11 -2.08 -6.36 12.17
CA GLN A 11 -1.75 -5.06 12.70
C GLN A 11 -3.02 -4.21 12.71
N VAL A 12 -3.49 -3.86 13.91
CA VAL A 12 -4.67 -2.99 14.09
C VAL A 12 -4.23 -1.66 14.70
N GLY A 13 -4.79 -0.56 14.19
CA GLY A 13 -4.48 0.78 14.67
C GLY A 13 -3.37 1.46 13.89
N SER A 14 -2.58 2.29 14.55
CA SER A 14 -1.59 3.17 13.91
C SER A 14 -0.17 2.65 14.12
N THR A 15 0.59 2.63 13.03
CA THR A 15 2.02 2.31 13.03
C THR A 15 2.78 3.54 12.60
N SER A 16 3.69 4.01 13.44
CA SER A 16 4.61 5.08 13.08
C SER A 16 5.86 4.49 12.45
N GLY A 17 6.26 5.01 11.28
CA GLY A 17 7.44 4.57 10.54
C GLY A 17 7.16 3.52 9.46
N ASP A 18 8.24 2.98 8.92
CA ASP A 18 8.20 2.07 7.77
C ASP A 18 7.91 0.64 8.19
N VAL A 19 7.23 -0.10 7.33
CA VAL A 19 6.91 -1.52 7.53
C VAL A 19 7.39 -2.29 6.32
N ARG A 20 8.16 -3.35 6.53
CA ARG A 20 8.61 -4.27 5.49
C ARG A 20 8.04 -5.66 5.74
N VAL A 21 7.36 -6.23 4.76
CA VAL A 21 6.86 -7.61 4.79
C VAL A 21 7.73 -8.44 3.83
N SER A 22 8.43 -9.44 4.34
CA SER A 22 9.38 -10.25 3.55
C SER A 22 9.35 -11.71 3.99
N ASP A 23 10.06 -12.57 3.26
CA ASP A 23 10.43 -13.92 3.71
C ASP A 23 9.25 -14.83 4.09
N GLY A 24 8.12 -14.71 3.38
CA GLY A 24 6.89 -15.46 3.69
C GLY A 24 5.96 -14.79 4.70
N GLY A 25 6.31 -13.58 5.14
CA GLY A 25 5.48 -12.74 6.01
C GLY A 25 4.11 -12.46 5.40
N LYS A 26 3.08 -12.50 6.26
CA LYS A 26 1.69 -12.24 5.88
C LYS A 26 1.13 -11.17 6.77
N LEU A 27 0.92 -9.97 6.22
CA LEU A 27 0.35 -8.85 6.93
C LEU A 27 -1.13 -8.67 6.59
N LEU A 28 -1.98 -8.62 7.61
CA LEU A 28 -3.29 -7.99 7.53
C LEU A 28 -3.21 -6.67 8.30
N LEU A 29 -3.20 -5.56 7.58
CA LEU A 29 -3.22 -4.22 8.16
C LEU A 29 -4.67 -3.72 8.21
N VAL A 30 -5.14 -3.34 9.40
CA VAL A 30 -6.41 -2.66 9.63
C VAL A 30 -6.14 -1.36 10.38
N GLY A 31 -5.92 -0.28 9.65
CA GLY A 31 -5.58 1.02 10.25
C GLY A 31 -4.62 1.84 9.41
N TYR A 32 -3.61 2.41 10.04
CA TYR A 32 -2.73 3.42 9.44
C TYR A 32 -1.24 3.06 9.55
N VAL A 33 -0.49 3.27 8.47
CA VAL A 33 0.98 3.26 8.46
C VAL A 33 1.47 4.63 8.01
N GLY A 34 2.08 5.36 8.94
CA GLY A 34 2.63 6.70 8.71
C GLY A 34 4.00 6.73 8.05
N GLY A 35 4.30 5.74 7.22
CA GLY A 35 5.57 5.60 6.52
C GLY A 35 5.39 4.74 5.27
N THR A 36 6.51 4.17 4.80
CA THR A 36 6.52 3.31 3.62
C THR A 36 6.16 1.88 4.01
N LEU A 37 5.10 1.34 3.42
CA LEU A 37 4.79 -0.07 3.47
C LEU A 37 5.41 -0.76 2.25
N THR A 38 6.48 -1.52 2.49
CA THR A 38 7.20 -2.27 1.45
C THR A 38 6.88 -3.76 1.53
N ILE A 39 6.39 -4.33 0.43
CA ILE A 39 6.12 -5.75 0.30
C ILE A 39 7.22 -6.34 -0.57
N ALA A 40 8.15 -7.01 0.08
CA ALA A 40 9.30 -7.63 -0.54
C ALA A 40 8.96 -9.00 -1.13
N SER A 41 9.95 -9.62 -1.78
CA SER A 41 9.85 -10.99 -2.28
C SER A 41 9.27 -11.95 -1.23
N ARG A 42 8.31 -12.78 -1.66
CA ARG A 42 7.56 -13.73 -0.83
C ARG A 42 6.71 -13.11 0.28
N GLY A 43 6.66 -11.78 0.39
CA GLY A 43 5.76 -11.07 1.29
C GLY A 43 4.35 -10.98 0.73
N TYR A 44 3.35 -11.03 1.62
CA TYR A 44 1.94 -10.84 1.28
C TYR A 44 1.30 -9.82 2.22
N ALA A 45 0.61 -8.83 1.68
CA ALA A 45 -0.11 -7.83 2.48
C ALA A 45 -1.55 -7.63 1.99
N VAL A 46 -2.48 -7.57 2.94
CA VAL A 46 -3.84 -7.03 2.74
C VAL A 46 -3.94 -5.76 3.56
N ILE A 47 -4.18 -4.65 2.88
CA ILE A 47 -4.20 -3.31 3.47
C ILE A 47 -5.65 -2.87 3.50
N ILE A 48 -6.20 -2.71 4.69
CA ILE A 48 -7.53 -2.17 4.95
C ILE A 48 -7.35 -0.89 5.75
N GLY A 49 -7.21 0.24 5.07
CA GLY A 49 -6.97 1.52 5.72
C GLY A 49 -6.06 2.45 4.92
N MET A 50 -5.17 3.14 5.61
CA MET A 50 -4.36 4.21 5.03
C MET A 50 -2.86 3.96 5.15
N VAL A 51 -2.14 4.24 4.08
CA VAL A 51 -0.67 4.21 4.04
C VAL A 51 -0.14 5.50 3.41
N GLU A 52 0.98 6.00 3.91
CA GLU A 52 1.61 7.20 3.34
C GLU A 52 2.31 6.87 2.01
N ARG A 53 2.97 5.72 1.90
CA ARG A 53 3.56 5.24 0.64
C ARG A 53 3.49 3.72 0.56
N LEU A 54 3.22 3.19 -0.63
CA LEU A 54 3.15 1.75 -0.89
C LEU A 54 4.20 1.35 -1.93
N VAL A 55 5.03 0.37 -1.61
CA VAL A 55 6.01 -0.21 -2.54
C VAL A 55 5.84 -1.72 -2.60
N VAL A 56 5.68 -2.26 -3.79
CA VAL A 56 5.61 -3.70 -4.03
C VAL A 56 6.79 -4.10 -4.90
N GLU A 57 7.73 -4.83 -4.30
CA GLU A 57 8.93 -5.33 -4.97
C GLU A 57 8.61 -6.62 -5.76
N PRO A 58 9.49 -7.04 -6.69
CA PRO A 58 9.35 -8.32 -7.38
C PRO A 58 9.15 -9.49 -6.42
N GLY A 59 8.14 -10.32 -6.71
CA GLY A 59 7.76 -11.48 -5.88
C GLY A 59 6.94 -11.13 -4.62
N GLY A 60 6.72 -9.84 -4.33
CA GLY A 60 5.79 -9.39 -3.31
C GLY A 60 4.36 -9.29 -3.84
N VAL A 61 3.36 -9.46 -2.96
CA VAL A 61 1.95 -9.37 -3.33
C VAL A 61 1.18 -8.49 -2.34
N ALA A 62 0.48 -7.47 -2.84
CA ALA A 62 -0.30 -6.54 -2.04
C ALA A 62 -1.73 -6.39 -2.58
N LYS A 63 -2.71 -6.40 -1.67
CA LYS A 63 -4.10 -6.01 -1.95
C LYS A 63 -4.40 -4.73 -1.17
N HIS A 64 -4.52 -3.63 -1.88
CA HIS A 64 -4.82 -2.32 -1.30
C HIS A 64 -6.32 -2.06 -1.30
N ARG A 65 -6.88 -1.83 -0.11
CA ARG A 65 -8.27 -1.41 0.11
C ARG A 65 -8.29 -0.22 1.07
N GLY A 66 -8.40 0.98 0.52
CA GLY A 66 -8.44 2.21 1.30
C GLY A 66 -7.64 3.31 0.63
N CYS A 67 -6.93 4.14 1.40
CA CYS A 67 -6.26 5.32 0.87
C CYS A 67 -4.73 5.16 0.88
N CYS A 68 -4.07 5.44 -0.23
CA CYS A 68 -2.63 5.68 -0.29
C CYS A 68 -2.43 7.18 -0.49
N ARG A 69 -1.86 7.87 0.50
CA ARG A 69 -1.75 9.34 0.47
C ARG A 69 -0.67 9.82 -0.50
N GLY A 70 0.44 9.10 -0.56
CA GLY A 70 1.50 9.33 -1.52
C GLY A 70 1.46 8.32 -2.64
N ASP A 71 2.65 8.02 -3.16
CA ASP A 71 2.81 7.17 -4.33
C ASP A 71 2.60 5.69 -4.00
N ALA A 72 2.00 4.98 -4.96
CA ALA A 72 1.96 3.53 -4.98
C ALA A 72 2.86 3.05 -6.11
N ILE A 73 3.91 2.31 -5.77
CA ILE A 73 4.94 1.86 -6.70
C ILE A 73 4.92 0.34 -6.77
N ASN A 74 4.73 -0.21 -7.97
CA ASN A 74 4.87 -1.63 -8.22
C ASN A 74 6.08 -1.89 -9.12
N GLU A 75 7.16 -2.37 -8.53
CA GLU A 75 8.43 -2.67 -9.22
C GLU A 75 8.44 -4.04 -9.93
N GLY A 76 7.29 -4.73 -9.97
CA GLY A 76 7.15 -6.04 -10.63
C GLY A 76 6.55 -7.13 -9.76
N GLY A 77 5.98 -6.78 -8.61
CA GLY A 77 5.17 -7.67 -7.80
C GLY A 77 3.70 -7.70 -8.22
N GLY A 78 2.87 -8.37 -7.42
CA GLY A 78 1.43 -8.44 -7.61
C GLY A 78 0.70 -7.37 -6.80
N LEU A 79 0.51 -6.17 -7.35
CA LEU A 79 -0.30 -5.12 -6.72
C LEU A 79 -1.74 -5.16 -7.25
N ALA A 80 -2.72 -5.32 -6.35
CA ALA A 80 -4.14 -5.18 -6.66
C ALA A 80 -4.74 -4.00 -5.88
N VAL A 81 -5.17 -2.96 -6.60
CA VAL A 81 -5.90 -1.81 -6.07
C VAL A 81 -7.39 -2.11 -6.15
N MET A 82 -8.03 -2.30 -5.00
CA MET A 82 -9.41 -2.78 -4.91
C MET A 82 -10.43 -1.65 -5.12
N ARG A 83 -11.69 -2.01 -5.36
CA ARG A 83 -12.80 -1.07 -5.51
C ARG A 83 -12.89 -0.12 -4.31
N GLY A 84 -13.10 1.17 -4.57
CA GLY A 84 -13.21 2.21 -3.55
C GLY A 84 -11.88 2.64 -2.94
N SER A 85 -10.75 2.10 -3.43
CA SER A 85 -9.44 2.58 -3.01
C SER A 85 -9.11 3.90 -3.68
N VAL A 86 -8.37 4.74 -2.96
CA VAL A 86 -7.89 6.04 -3.44
C VAL A 86 -6.37 6.02 -3.37
N ILE A 87 -5.72 6.49 -4.42
CA ILE A 87 -4.30 6.80 -4.46
C ILE A 87 -4.23 8.29 -4.77
N ASP A 88 -3.87 9.09 -3.78
CA ASP A 88 -3.81 10.55 -3.88
C ASP A 88 -2.51 10.99 -4.61
N GLY A 89 -1.44 10.19 -4.49
CA GLY A 89 -0.22 10.34 -5.28
C GLY A 89 -0.26 9.65 -6.65
N THR A 90 0.93 9.29 -7.15
CA THR A 90 1.06 8.62 -8.46
C THR A 90 1.05 7.10 -8.29
N LEU A 91 0.32 6.40 -9.15
CA LEU A 91 0.44 4.95 -9.29
C LEU A 91 1.49 4.62 -10.36
N HIS A 92 2.69 4.24 -9.94
CA HIS A 92 3.72 3.67 -10.80
C HIS A 92 3.49 2.17 -10.93
N GLY A 93 2.53 1.80 -11.77
CA GLY A 93 2.20 0.40 -12.05
C GLY A 93 3.04 -0.22 -13.17
N ARG A 94 3.21 -1.53 -13.12
CA ARG A 94 3.65 -2.35 -14.28
C ARG A 94 2.47 -3.18 -14.81
N SER A 95 2.67 -3.96 -15.87
CA SER A 95 1.63 -4.81 -16.47
C SER A 95 0.96 -5.81 -15.49
N CYS A 96 1.62 -6.12 -14.38
CA CYS A 96 1.10 -6.96 -13.29
C CYS A 96 0.25 -6.21 -12.26
N THR A 97 0.18 -4.87 -12.32
CA THR A 97 -0.69 -4.06 -11.45
C THR A 97 -2.14 -4.17 -11.92
N ARG A 98 -3.02 -4.61 -11.03
CA ARG A 98 -4.46 -4.69 -11.29
C ARG A 98 -5.18 -3.57 -10.56
N VAL A 99 -5.74 -2.63 -11.31
CA VAL A 99 -6.54 -1.54 -10.75
C VAL A 99 -8.00 -1.83 -11.02
N HIS A 100 -8.83 -1.86 -9.97
CA HIS A 100 -10.26 -1.96 -10.14
C HIS A 100 -10.81 -0.68 -10.77
N PRO A 101 -11.77 -0.73 -11.73
CA PRO A 101 -12.37 0.45 -12.37
C PRO A 101 -13.07 1.46 -11.43
N GLY A 102 -13.21 1.11 -10.15
CA GLY A 102 -13.84 1.95 -9.13
C GLY A 102 -12.83 2.44 -8.10
N ALA A 103 -11.53 2.32 -8.40
CA ALA A 103 -10.46 2.96 -7.65
C ALA A 103 -10.18 4.34 -8.27
N LYS A 104 -9.76 5.27 -7.43
CA LYS A 104 -9.40 6.64 -7.82
C LYS A 104 -7.89 6.81 -7.72
N ILE A 105 -7.26 7.34 -8.75
CA ILE A 105 -5.80 7.53 -8.81
C ILE A 105 -5.53 8.97 -9.21
N GLY A 106 -4.68 9.68 -8.46
CA GLY A 106 -4.37 11.09 -8.68
C GLY A 106 -5.55 12.04 -8.42
N GLU A 107 -6.72 11.50 -8.05
CA GLU A 107 -7.85 12.26 -7.54
C GLU A 107 -7.74 12.27 -6.03
N GLY A 108 -6.95 13.21 -5.51
CA GLY A 108 -7.04 13.57 -4.10
C GLY A 108 -8.48 13.92 -3.71
N PRO A 109 -8.83 13.83 -2.41
CA PRO A 109 -10.13 14.30 -1.95
C PRO A 109 -10.36 15.75 -2.44
N PRO A 110 -11.61 16.16 -2.74
CA PRO A 110 -11.92 17.48 -3.30
C PRO A 110 -11.72 18.67 -2.33
N GLY A 111 -10.64 18.69 -1.54
CA GLY A 111 -10.40 19.69 -0.49
C GLY A 111 -8.94 20.03 -0.23
N GLY A 112 -8.04 19.94 -1.23
CA GLY A 112 -6.60 20.11 -1.00
C GLY A 112 -5.78 20.89 -2.02
N ARG A 113 -6.36 21.43 -3.11
CA ARG A 113 -5.67 22.40 -3.99
C ARG A 113 -6.20 23.80 -3.75
N GLY A 114 -5.78 24.37 -2.63
CA GLY A 114 -6.03 25.76 -2.31
C GLY A 114 -5.00 26.25 -1.31
N ARG A 115 -3.79 26.58 -1.79
CA ARG A 115 -2.99 27.67 -1.23
C ARG A 115 -2.22 28.36 -2.36
N GLN A 116 -2.63 29.61 -2.58
CA GLN A 116 -1.80 30.70 -3.07
C GLN A 116 -0.51 30.82 -2.25
#